data_AF-A0A4P1RAR2-F1
#
_entry.id   AF-A0A4P1RAR2-F1
#
_cell.length_a   1.000
_cell.length_b   1.000
_cell.length_c   1.000
_cell.angle_alpha   90.00
_cell.angle_beta   90.00
_cell.angle_gamma   90.00
#
_symmetry.space_group_name_H-M   'P 1'
#
loop_
_entity.id
_entity.type
_entity.pdbx_description
1 polymer ?
#
loop_
_entity_poly.entity_id
_entity_poly.type
_entity_poly.pdbx_seq_one_letter_code
_entity_poly.pdbx_strand_id
1 'polypeptide(L)'
;MLMKQGEEKVGYVKRDITKKRKPYHRVKKPLMFKTPRLLQKLFVSCRETFKGPATVPSPQDVNKLAHILDNMKPEDVGLSKDLQFFKPSGIVKENPRVTYSTIYQCDNFSLCIFFLPTNGVIPLHNHPGMTVFSKLLLGEMHIKSYDWVDPEVSHNMLHQPSQMRLAKLKANNIYKAPCDASVLYPKTGGNIHEFTAITPCAVLDVIGPPYSKEDDRDCSYYKDHPYTDFPNIEIDEVKEENDSYGWLEEIEMPQNSQMDRIEYMGPPIIDHKMYSIP
;
A
#
# COMPACT_ATOMS: atom_id res chain seq x y z
N MET A 1 12.71 34.67 95.40
CA MET A 1 12.40 33.37 94.76
C MET A 1 11.09 33.54 94.00
N LEU A 2 11.12 33.31 92.67
CA LEU A 2 9.99 33.02 91.76
C LEU A 2 8.91 34.12 91.59
N MET A 3 8.99 34.96 90.55
CA MET A 3 8.55 34.78 89.14
C MET A 3 7.13 35.34 88.89
N LYS A 4 7.09 36.37 88.03
CA LYS A 4 5.92 37.13 87.59
C LYS A 4 5.19 36.42 86.44
N GLN A 5 3.89 36.68 86.40
CA GLN A 5 2.88 36.28 85.42
C GLN A 5 3.27 36.57 83.96
N GLY A 6 2.88 35.65 83.09
CA GLY A 6 2.64 35.87 81.66
C GLY A 6 1.50 34.95 81.22
N GLU A 7 0.37 35.53 80.85
CA GLU A 7 -0.78 34.83 80.27
C GLU A 7 -0.44 34.43 78.83
N GLU A 8 -0.50 33.13 78.51
CA GLU A 8 -0.52 32.64 77.12
C GLU A 8 -1.88 32.01 76.82
N LYS A 9 -2.69 32.74 76.04
CA LYS A 9 -3.82 32.19 75.30
C LYS A 9 -3.29 31.57 74.01
N VAL A 10 -3.43 30.25 73.83
CA VAL A 10 -3.28 29.62 72.51
C VAL A 10 -4.46 28.67 72.26
N GLY A 11 -5.18 28.98 71.19
CA GLY A 11 -6.46 28.39 70.83
C GLY A 11 -6.40 26.98 70.25
N TYR A 12 -7.55 26.32 70.33
CA TYR A 12 -7.83 25.05 69.67
C TYR A 12 -7.71 25.18 68.15
N VAL A 13 -6.70 24.55 67.56
CA VAL A 13 -6.59 24.39 66.11
C VAL A 13 -7.55 23.29 65.65
N LYS A 14 -8.69 23.67 65.06
CA LYS A 14 -9.47 22.76 64.21
C LYS A 14 -8.64 22.43 62.97
N ARG A 15 -8.19 21.19 62.85
CA ARG A 15 -7.62 20.67 61.60
C ARG A 15 -8.76 20.39 60.62
N ASP A 16 -8.99 21.31 59.70
CA ASP A 16 -9.80 21.03 58.51
C ASP A 16 -9.05 20.05 57.61
N ILE A 17 -9.50 18.80 57.60
CA ILE A 17 -9.05 17.80 56.63
C ILE A 17 -9.69 18.14 55.28
N THR A 18 -9.02 19.01 54.53
CA THR A 18 -9.33 19.23 53.11
C THR A 18 -8.97 17.97 52.34
N LYS A 19 -9.98 17.14 52.03
CA LYS A 19 -9.84 16.04 51.06
C LYS A 19 -9.51 16.63 49.69
N LYS A 20 -8.21 16.75 49.37
CA LYS A 20 -7.76 17.04 48.01
C LYS A 20 -8.27 15.91 47.10
N ARG A 21 -9.30 16.20 46.31
CA ARG A 21 -9.76 15.32 45.23
C ARG A 21 -8.59 15.16 44.27
N LYS A 22 -8.02 13.95 44.20
CA LYS A 22 -7.06 13.59 43.17
C LYS A 22 -7.71 13.87 41.80
N PRO A 23 -7.05 14.56 40.86
CA PRO A 23 -7.60 14.73 39.54
C PRO A 23 -7.76 13.33 38.94
N TYR A 24 -8.99 12.98 38.56
CA TYR A 24 -9.23 11.83 37.72
C TYR A 24 -8.44 12.06 36.44
N HIS A 25 -7.28 11.42 36.30
CA HIS A 25 -6.71 11.21 34.98
C HIS A 25 -7.73 10.36 34.23
N ARG A 26 -8.52 11.04 33.40
CA ARG A 26 -9.36 10.39 32.39
C ARG A 26 -8.37 9.68 31.48
N VAL A 27 -8.13 8.40 31.75
CA VAL A 27 -7.52 7.50 30.79
C VAL A 27 -8.38 7.68 29.54
N LYS A 28 -7.82 8.29 28.49
CA LYS A 28 -8.47 8.32 27.20
C LYS A 28 -8.65 6.85 26.84
N LYS A 29 -9.89 6.35 26.91
CA LYS A 29 -10.21 5.05 26.33
C LYS A 29 -9.60 5.06 24.92
N PRO A 30 -8.91 4.00 24.49
CA PRO A 30 -8.53 3.88 23.09
C PRO A 30 -9.79 4.18 22.25
N LEU A 31 -9.68 5.00 21.21
CA LEU A 31 -10.77 5.08 20.24
C LEU A 31 -10.98 3.65 19.73
N MET A 32 -12.01 2.98 20.21
CA MET A 32 -12.41 1.68 19.66
C MET A 32 -13.04 1.98 18.31
N PHE A 33 -12.23 1.98 17.26
CA PHE A 33 -12.74 2.00 15.91
C PHE A 33 -13.58 0.73 15.72
N LYS A 34 -14.88 0.89 15.47
CA LYS A 34 -15.69 -0.22 14.96
C LYS A 34 -15.12 -0.59 13.60
N THR A 35 -14.80 -1.86 13.38
CA THR A 35 -14.34 -2.33 12.07
C THR A 35 -15.38 -2.00 10.99
N PRO A 36 -15.02 -1.25 9.94
CA PRO A 36 -15.90 -1.00 8.82
C PRO A 36 -16.32 -2.31 8.18
N ARG A 37 -17.60 -2.41 7.84
CA ARG A 37 -18.17 -3.63 7.27
C ARG A 37 -17.46 -4.03 5.97
N LEU A 38 -17.01 -3.05 5.17
CA LEU A 38 -16.31 -3.30 3.92
C LEU A 38 -14.89 -3.82 4.12
N LEU A 39 -14.11 -3.27 5.06
CA LEU A 39 -12.77 -3.77 5.36
C LEU A 39 -12.81 -5.23 5.85
N GLN A 40 -13.75 -5.56 6.74
CA GLN A 40 -13.93 -6.94 7.18
C GLN A 40 -14.40 -7.86 6.04
N LYS A 41 -15.32 -7.38 5.18
CA LYS A 41 -15.79 -8.14 4.01
C LYS A 41 -14.68 -8.41 3.00
N LEU A 42 -13.80 -7.42 2.76
CA LEU A 42 -12.61 -7.57 1.93
C LEU A 42 -11.73 -8.67 2.49
N PHE A 43 -11.37 -8.58 3.76
CA PHE A 43 -10.52 -9.58 4.43
C PHE A 43 -11.05 -11.02 4.30
N VAL A 44 -12.33 -11.23 4.62
CA VAL A 44 -12.95 -12.55 4.51
C VAL A 44 -12.93 -13.05 3.06
N SER A 45 -13.24 -12.16 2.11
CA SER A 45 -13.21 -12.51 0.68
C SER A 45 -11.80 -12.85 0.19
N CYS A 46 -10.76 -12.16 0.69
CA CYS A 46 -9.37 -12.49 0.38
C CYS A 46 -9.00 -13.90 0.86
N ARG A 47 -9.41 -14.30 2.07
CA ARG A 47 -9.19 -15.66 2.58
C ARG A 47 -9.87 -16.73 1.73
N GLU A 48 -11.04 -16.42 1.18
CA GLU A 48 -11.77 -17.32 0.27
C GLU A 48 -11.12 -17.37 -1.12
N THR A 49 -10.52 -16.28 -1.57
CA THR A 49 -10.00 -16.11 -2.93
C THR A 49 -8.57 -16.63 -3.10
N PHE A 50 -7.65 -16.24 -2.22
CA PHE A 50 -6.22 -16.55 -2.37
C PHE A 50 -5.87 -17.89 -1.74
N LYS A 51 -5.36 -18.81 -2.57
CA LYS A 51 -5.01 -20.19 -2.18
C LYS A 51 -3.51 -20.43 -2.06
N GLY A 52 -2.71 -19.37 -2.17
CA GLY A 52 -1.26 -19.41 -2.05
C GLY A 52 -0.54 -19.39 -3.40
N PRO A 53 0.77 -19.67 -3.41
CA PRO A 53 1.59 -19.65 -4.60
C PRO A 53 1.09 -20.55 -5.73
N ALA A 54 1.41 -20.18 -6.97
CA ALA A 54 1.01 -20.89 -8.20
C ALA A 54 -0.51 -20.99 -8.43
N THR A 55 -1.31 -20.19 -7.74
CA THR A 55 -2.76 -20.11 -7.97
C THR A 55 -3.16 -18.73 -8.48
N VAL A 56 -4.05 -18.69 -9.47
CA VAL A 56 -4.69 -17.46 -9.95
C VAL A 56 -6.16 -17.52 -9.53
N PRO A 57 -6.70 -16.47 -8.88
CA PRO A 57 -8.11 -16.38 -8.52
C PRO A 57 -9.06 -16.66 -9.69
N SER A 58 -10.21 -17.28 -9.40
CA SER A 58 -11.25 -17.48 -10.42
C SER A 58 -11.83 -16.12 -10.87
N PRO A 59 -12.35 -15.99 -12.11
CA PRO A 59 -12.99 -14.75 -12.55
C PRO A 59 -14.14 -14.28 -11.64
N GLN A 60 -14.86 -15.23 -11.03
CA GLN A 60 -15.93 -14.92 -10.09
C GLN A 60 -15.40 -14.28 -8.81
N ASP A 61 -14.29 -14.81 -8.27
CA ASP A 61 -13.64 -14.26 -7.08
C ASP A 61 -12.98 -12.91 -7.38
N VAL A 62 -12.36 -12.76 -8.55
CA VAL A 62 -11.83 -11.47 -9.01
C VAL A 62 -12.93 -10.41 -9.04
N ASN A 63 -14.05 -10.70 -9.72
CA ASN A 63 -15.16 -9.76 -9.81
C ASN A 63 -15.73 -9.40 -8.44
N LYS A 64 -15.80 -10.38 -7.51
CA LYS A 64 -16.24 -10.14 -6.13
C LYS A 64 -15.29 -9.20 -5.38
N LEU A 65 -13.98 -9.43 -5.47
CA LEU A 65 -12.97 -8.59 -4.80
C LEU A 65 -12.91 -7.19 -5.40
N ALA A 66 -12.89 -7.07 -6.74
CA ALA A 66 -12.92 -5.79 -7.44
C ALA A 66 -14.15 -4.98 -7.01
N HIS A 67 -15.34 -5.59 -7.03
CA HIS A 67 -16.57 -4.92 -6.60
C HIS A 67 -16.53 -4.45 -5.13
N ILE A 68 -15.88 -5.21 -4.23
CA ILE A 68 -15.70 -4.76 -2.84
C ILE A 68 -14.81 -3.52 -2.81
N LEU A 69 -13.66 -3.55 -3.50
CA LEU A 69 -12.70 -2.44 -3.56
C LEU A 69 -13.27 -1.20 -4.26
N ASP A 70 -14.10 -1.36 -5.28
CA ASP A 70 -14.79 -0.26 -5.98
C ASP A 70 -15.64 0.57 -5.02
N ASN A 71 -16.27 -0.11 -4.06
CA ASN A 71 -17.12 0.51 -3.04
C ASN A 71 -16.36 1.00 -1.80
N MET A 72 -15.05 0.73 -1.67
CA MET A 72 -14.26 1.18 -0.52
C MET A 72 -13.93 2.67 -0.61
N LYS A 73 -13.96 3.31 0.55
CA LYS A 73 -13.60 4.71 0.76
C LYS A 73 -12.37 4.81 1.65
N PRO A 74 -11.67 5.97 1.65
CA PRO A 74 -10.53 6.20 2.53
C PRO A 74 -10.83 5.90 4.02
N GLU A 75 -12.03 6.25 4.48
CA GLU A 75 -12.44 6.07 5.87
C GLU A 75 -12.57 4.59 6.27
N ASP A 76 -12.85 3.70 5.31
CA ASP A 76 -12.98 2.26 5.57
C ASP A 76 -11.66 1.63 6.03
N VAL A 77 -10.52 2.26 5.71
CA VAL A 77 -9.20 1.85 6.16
C VAL A 77 -8.59 2.84 7.16
N GLY A 78 -9.40 3.73 7.74
CA GLY A 78 -8.97 4.65 8.79
C GLY A 78 -8.33 5.94 8.29
N LEU A 79 -8.43 6.24 6.98
CA LEU A 79 -7.94 7.50 6.46
C LEU A 79 -8.97 8.61 6.67
N SER A 80 -8.53 9.70 7.29
CA SER A 80 -9.33 10.90 7.48
C SER A 80 -8.59 12.12 6.92
N LYS A 81 -9.34 13.19 6.64
CA LYS A 81 -8.79 14.50 6.23
C LYS A 81 -7.83 15.11 7.27
N ASP A 82 -7.86 14.60 8.51
CA ASP A 82 -7.06 15.08 9.63
C ASP A 82 -5.78 14.28 9.87
N LEU A 83 -5.52 13.23 9.08
CA LEU A 83 -4.26 12.49 9.19
C LEU A 83 -3.07 13.41 9.00
N GLN A 84 -2.08 13.26 9.88
CA GLN A 84 -0.80 13.98 9.84
C GLN A 84 -0.05 13.77 8.52
N PHE A 85 -0.41 12.76 7.73
CA PHE A 85 0.05 12.59 6.36
C PHE A 85 -0.21 13.82 5.47
N PHE A 86 -1.31 14.55 5.68
CA PHE A 86 -1.63 15.79 4.96
C PHE A 86 -1.11 17.06 5.64
N LYS A 87 -0.62 16.97 6.87
CA LYS A 87 -0.19 18.11 7.69
C LYS A 87 1.26 17.89 8.11
N PRO A 88 2.25 18.37 7.32
CA PRO A 88 3.65 18.34 7.73
C PRO A 88 3.80 19.11 9.04
N SER A 89 3.87 18.38 10.14
CA SER A 89 4.03 18.96 11.46
C SER A 89 5.53 19.19 11.68
N GLY A 90 6.01 20.35 11.25
CA GLY A 90 7.18 21.04 11.81
C GLY A 90 8.57 20.40 11.67
N ILE A 91 8.70 19.16 11.21
CA ILE A 91 9.98 18.51 10.92
C ILE A 91 9.82 17.80 9.57
N VAL A 92 9.71 18.58 8.50
CA VAL A 92 9.76 18.05 7.14
C VAL A 92 11.19 17.59 6.92
N LYS A 93 11.42 16.27 6.89
CA LYS A 93 12.58 15.73 6.16
C LYS A 93 12.54 16.39 4.79
N GLU A 94 13.63 17.03 4.35
CA GLU A 94 13.70 17.85 3.13
C GLU A 94 13.19 17.15 1.86
N ASN A 95 12.98 15.82 1.88
CA ASN A 95 12.23 15.08 0.86
C ASN A 95 11.33 14.03 1.54
N PRO A 96 9.99 14.17 1.53
CA PRO A 96 9.11 13.12 2.04
C PRO A 96 9.25 11.87 1.16
N ARG A 97 9.52 10.71 1.79
CA ARG A 97 9.61 9.40 1.11
C ARG A 97 8.24 8.73 1.05
N VAL A 98 8.09 7.77 0.14
CA VAL A 98 6.93 6.87 0.16
C VAL A 98 6.93 6.11 1.49
N THR A 99 5.76 6.02 2.10
CA THR A 99 5.57 5.19 3.30
C THR A 99 4.54 4.12 3.05
N TYR A 100 4.61 3.00 3.77
CA TYR A 100 3.62 1.95 3.63
C TYR A 100 3.23 1.37 4.98
N SER A 101 2.02 0.84 5.04
CA SER A 101 1.50 0.16 6.22
C SER A 101 0.86 -1.18 5.84
N THR A 102 1.14 -2.21 6.62
CA THR A 102 0.55 -3.55 6.45
C THR A 102 -0.68 -3.65 7.34
N ILE A 103 -1.86 -3.84 6.75
CA ILE A 103 -3.10 -4.09 7.50
C ILE A 103 -3.15 -5.55 7.95
N TYR A 104 -2.79 -6.47 7.04
CA TYR A 104 -2.77 -7.90 7.28
C TYR A 104 -1.79 -8.59 6.32
N GLN A 105 -1.14 -9.66 6.77
CA GLN A 105 -0.30 -10.50 5.93
C GLN A 105 -0.31 -11.94 6.42
N CYS A 106 -0.44 -12.88 5.48
CA CYS A 106 -0.15 -14.30 5.65
C CYS A 106 0.50 -14.84 4.37
N ASP A 107 0.78 -16.15 4.33
CA ASP A 107 1.45 -16.79 3.19
C ASP A 107 0.65 -16.70 1.88
N ASN A 108 -0.67 -16.53 1.97
CA ASN A 108 -1.55 -16.52 0.80
C ASN A 108 -1.80 -15.12 0.23
N PHE A 109 -1.80 -14.09 1.08
CA PHE A 109 -2.04 -12.71 0.64
C PHE A 109 -1.59 -11.67 1.67
N SER A 110 -1.41 -10.44 1.21
CA SER A 110 -1.19 -9.25 2.03
C SER A 110 -2.14 -8.13 1.65
N LEU A 111 -2.60 -7.38 2.64
CA LEU A 111 -3.27 -6.09 2.50
C LEU A 111 -2.32 -5.01 2.98
N CYS A 112 -1.96 -4.09 2.10
CA CYS A 112 -1.10 -2.97 2.42
C CYS A 112 -1.62 -1.66 1.83
N ILE A 113 -1.27 -0.55 2.48
CA ILE A 113 -1.57 0.80 2.00
C ILE A 113 -0.26 1.50 1.76
N PHE A 114 -0.07 2.02 0.55
CA PHE A 114 1.02 2.91 0.19
C PHE A 114 0.56 4.36 0.29
N PHE A 115 1.44 5.20 0.82
CA PHE A 115 1.23 6.63 0.96
C PHE A 115 2.35 7.36 0.23
N LEU A 116 1.98 8.00 -0.87
CA LEU A 116 2.92 8.70 -1.73
C LEU A 116 2.72 10.21 -1.53
N PRO A 117 3.76 10.96 -1.10
CA PRO A 117 3.70 12.42 -1.15
C PRO A 117 3.64 12.91 -2.60
N THR A 118 3.39 14.20 -2.82
CA THR A 118 3.52 14.81 -4.16
C THR A 118 4.89 14.48 -4.76
N ASN A 119 4.90 14.05 -6.02
CA ASN A 119 6.08 13.57 -6.76
C ASN A 119 6.73 12.29 -6.19
N GLY A 120 6.10 11.63 -5.20
CA GLY A 120 6.54 10.33 -4.73
C GLY A 120 6.37 9.27 -5.82
N VAL A 121 7.36 8.39 -5.94
CA VAL A 121 7.41 7.35 -6.98
C VAL A 121 7.58 5.99 -6.35
N ILE A 122 6.77 5.02 -6.76
CA ILE A 122 7.09 3.59 -6.67
C ILE A 122 7.58 3.20 -8.06
N PRO A 123 8.90 2.99 -8.26
CA PRO A 123 9.47 2.84 -9.59
C PRO A 123 8.91 1.62 -10.31
N LEU A 124 9.10 1.57 -11.62
CA LEU A 124 8.71 0.44 -12.45
C LEU A 124 9.23 -0.90 -11.89
N HIS A 125 8.31 -1.79 -11.52
CA HIS A 125 8.62 -3.07 -10.88
C HIS A 125 7.61 -4.17 -11.28
N ASN A 126 8.03 -5.43 -11.22
CA ASN A 126 7.18 -6.60 -11.55
C ASN A 126 6.51 -7.22 -10.32
N HIS A 127 5.54 -8.12 -10.55
CA HIS A 127 4.91 -8.94 -9.52
C HIS A 127 4.93 -10.43 -9.91
N PRO A 128 6.08 -11.13 -9.77
CA PRO A 128 6.24 -12.50 -10.26
C PRO A 128 5.26 -13.49 -9.61
N GLY A 129 4.40 -14.09 -10.44
CA GLY A 129 3.46 -15.13 -10.00
C GLY A 129 2.28 -14.61 -9.17
N MET A 130 2.05 -13.29 -9.12
CA MET A 130 1.03 -12.69 -8.27
C MET A 130 -0.20 -12.21 -9.05
N THR A 131 -1.33 -12.16 -8.36
CA THR A 131 -2.49 -11.34 -8.74
C THR A 131 -2.61 -10.21 -7.73
N VAL A 132 -2.65 -8.97 -8.21
CA VAL A 132 -2.72 -7.77 -7.36
C VAL A 132 -3.95 -6.97 -7.73
N PHE A 133 -4.73 -6.64 -6.72
CA PHE A 133 -5.81 -5.66 -6.83
C PHE A 133 -5.33 -4.35 -6.24
N SER A 134 -5.45 -3.25 -6.98
CA SER A 134 -4.99 -1.94 -6.55
C SER A 134 -6.11 -0.91 -6.63
N LYS A 135 -6.27 -0.11 -5.59
CA LYS A 135 -7.31 0.93 -5.49
C LYS A 135 -6.69 2.25 -5.04
N LEU A 136 -6.74 3.26 -5.90
CA LEU A 136 -6.43 4.64 -5.53
C LEU A 136 -7.57 5.18 -4.65
N LEU A 137 -7.34 5.25 -3.35
CA LEU A 137 -8.32 5.75 -2.38
C LEU A 137 -8.36 7.28 -2.38
N LEU A 138 -7.21 7.92 -2.56
CA LEU A 138 -7.05 9.38 -2.45
C LEU A 138 -6.03 9.88 -3.47
N GLY A 139 -6.24 11.11 -3.92
CA GLY A 139 -5.28 11.85 -4.73
C GLY A 139 -5.44 11.65 -6.24
N GLU A 140 -4.37 11.99 -6.93
CA GLU A 140 -4.22 11.95 -8.38
C GLU A 140 -2.83 11.38 -8.69
N MET A 141 -2.79 10.35 -9.52
CA MET A 141 -1.62 9.52 -9.73
C MET A 141 -1.48 9.18 -11.21
N HIS A 142 -0.28 9.33 -11.73
CA HIS A 142 0.09 8.75 -13.02
C HIS A 142 0.46 7.28 -12.81
N ILE A 143 -0.14 6.41 -13.61
CA ILE A 143 0.13 4.97 -13.60
C ILE A 143 0.60 4.57 -15.00
N LYS A 144 1.79 3.97 -15.03
CA LYS A 144 2.40 3.39 -16.23
C LYS A 144 2.55 1.90 -16.02
N SER A 145 2.15 1.07 -16.98
CA SER A 145 2.24 -0.39 -16.84
C SER A 145 2.46 -1.12 -18.14
N TYR A 146 3.04 -2.30 -18.04
CA TYR A 146 3.45 -3.15 -19.14
C TYR A 146 3.18 -4.63 -18.84
N ASP A 147 3.02 -5.41 -19.90
CA ASP A 147 3.16 -6.86 -19.86
C ASP A 147 4.26 -7.29 -20.83
N TRP A 148 4.99 -8.35 -20.48
CA TRP A 148 5.98 -8.92 -21.38
C TRP A 148 5.36 -9.40 -22.69
N VAL A 149 6.06 -9.18 -23.80
CA VAL A 149 5.73 -9.85 -25.07
C VAL A 149 6.13 -11.33 -24.97
N ASP A 150 5.37 -12.19 -25.63
CA ASP A 150 5.59 -13.64 -25.61
C ASP A 150 7.01 -13.98 -26.15
N PRO A 151 7.80 -14.81 -25.44
CA PRO A 151 9.11 -15.25 -25.89
C PRO A 151 9.13 -15.87 -27.29
N GLU A 152 8.05 -16.51 -27.79
CA GLU A 152 8.04 -17.03 -29.16
C GLU A 152 8.11 -15.92 -30.23
N VAL A 153 7.50 -14.76 -29.94
CA VAL A 153 7.62 -13.55 -30.78
C VAL A 153 9.00 -12.91 -30.60
N SER A 154 9.54 -12.97 -29.37
CA SER A 154 10.84 -12.42 -28.98
C SER A 154 12.04 -13.18 -29.58
N HIS A 155 11.95 -14.52 -29.74
CA HIS A 155 13.05 -15.35 -30.24
C HIS A 155 13.31 -15.20 -31.74
N ASN A 156 12.33 -14.72 -32.51
CA ASN A 156 12.52 -14.36 -33.92
C ASN A 156 13.34 -13.07 -34.10
N MET A 157 13.73 -12.42 -32.99
CA MET A 157 14.49 -11.17 -33.02
C MET A 157 15.99 -11.47 -32.95
N LEU A 158 16.63 -11.46 -34.11
CA LEU A 158 18.05 -11.82 -34.30
C LEU A 158 19.04 -10.90 -33.53
N HIS A 159 18.58 -9.79 -32.93
CA HIS A 159 19.42 -8.78 -32.29
C HIS A 159 18.78 -8.14 -31.05
N GLN A 160 18.32 -8.95 -30.08
CA GLN A 160 17.95 -8.37 -28.78
C GLN A 160 19.18 -7.82 -28.05
N PRO A 161 19.13 -6.58 -27.53
CA PRO A 161 20.13 -6.11 -26.57
C PRO A 161 20.17 -7.09 -25.40
N SER A 162 21.36 -7.56 -25.01
CA SER A 162 21.54 -8.70 -24.09
C SER A 162 20.99 -8.51 -22.66
N GLN A 163 20.39 -7.36 -22.37
CA GLN A 163 19.87 -6.98 -21.05
C GLN A 163 18.45 -6.36 -21.11
N MET A 164 17.84 -6.26 -22.30
CA MET A 164 16.53 -5.63 -22.47
C MET A 164 15.52 -6.61 -23.01
N ARG A 165 14.29 -6.52 -22.52
CA ARG A 165 13.17 -7.35 -22.97
C ARG A 165 12.01 -6.48 -23.45
N LEU A 166 11.40 -6.88 -24.56
CA LEU A 166 10.27 -6.17 -25.15
C LEU A 166 9.01 -6.36 -24.28
N ALA A 167 8.30 -5.27 -24.04
CA ALA A 167 7.04 -5.24 -23.31
C ALA A 167 5.99 -4.38 -24.02
N LYS A 168 4.73 -4.76 -23.89
CA LYS A 168 3.58 -4.03 -24.42
C LYS A 168 2.99 -3.14 -23.33
N LEU A 169 2.84 -1.85 -23.64
CA LEU A 169 2.23 -0.85 -22.78
C LEU A 169 0.74 -1.20 -22.55
N LYS A 170 0.31 -1.18 -21.29
CA LYS A 170 -1.06 -1.47 -20.84
C LYS A 170 -1.78 -0.26 -20.27
N ALA A 171 -1.05 0.63 -19.61
CA ALA A 171 -1.56 1.91 -19.16
C ALA A 171 -0.45 2.95 -19.16
N ASN A 172 -0.81 4.19 -19.46
CA ASN A 172 0.05 5.37 -19.33
C ASN A 172 -0.83 6.61 -19.14
N ASN A 173 -1.59 6.63 -18.03
CA ASN A 173 -2.66 7.60 -17.82
C ASN A 173 -2.63 8.17 -16.41
N ILE A 174 -3.30 9.32 -16.25
CA ILE A 174 -3.56 9.93 -14.94
C ILE A 174 -4.90 9.42 -14.42
N TYR A 175 -4.90 8.94 -13.19
CA TYR A 175 -6.06 8.46 -12.45
C TYR A 175 -6.31 9.38 -11.26
N LYS A 176 -7.59 9.71 -11.02
CA LYS A 176 -8.01 10.59 -9.93
C LYS A 176 -9.08 9.90 -9.09
N ALA A 177 -8.90 9.88 -7.77
CA ALA A 177 -9.90 9.34 -6.87
C ALA A 177 -11.17 10.22 -6.84
N PRO A 178 -12.38 9.63 -6.75
CA PRO A 178 -12.65 8.19 -6.73
C PRO A 178 -12.52 7.56 -8.12
N CYS A 179 -11.86 6.41 -8.19
CA CYS A 179 -11.81 5.56 -9.38
C CYS A 179 -12.04 4.09 -8.98
N ASP A 180 -12.33 3.24 -9.97
CA ASP A 180 -12.46 1.80 -9.77
C ASP A 180 -11.08 1.17 -9.48
N ALA A 181 -11.10 -0.04 -8.92
CA ALA A 181 -9.89 -0.83 -8.69
C ALA A 181 -9.36 -1.40 -10.01
N SER A 182 -8.04 -1.50 -10.12
CA SER A 182 -7.38 -2.26 -11.19
C SER A 182 -6.98 -3.65 -10.68
N VAL A 183 -6.80 -4.58 -11.62
CA VAL A 183 -6.32 -5.93 -11.33
C VAL A 183 -5.24 -6.29 -12.34
N LEU A 184 -4.09 -6.74 -11.84
CA LEU A 184 -3.04 -7.37 -12.63
C LEU A 184 -2.92 -8.85 -12.27
N TYR A 185 -2.40 -9.62 -13.23
CA TYR A 185 -2.19 -11.06 -13.16
C TYR A 185 -0.71 -11.39 -13.42
N PRO A 186 -0.27 -12.65 -13.27
CA PRO A 186 1.14 -13.01 -13.43
C PRO A 186 1.75 -12.67 -14.80
N LYS A 187 0.93 -12.57 -15.85
CA LYS A 187 1.40 -12.30 -17.22
C LYS A 187 0.59 -11.25 -17.98
N THR A 188 -0.48 -10.72 -17.38
CA THR A 188 -1.42 -9.82 -18.05
C THR A 188 -1.95 -8.75 -17.10
N GLY A 189 -2.46 -7.66 -17.66
CA GLY A 189 -3.10 -6.59 -16.88
C GLY A 189 -2.11 -5.53 -16.37
N GLY A 190 -0.88 -5.52 -16.89
CA GLY A 190 0.16 -4.59 -16.47
C GLY A 190 0.94 -5.10 -15.26
N ASN A 191 1.45 -6.34 -15.34
CA ASN A 191 2.21 -6.97 -14.25
C ASN A 191 3.43 -6.14 -13.83
N ILE A 192 4.02 -5.40 -14.77
CA ILE A 192 5.11 -4.47 -14.49
C ILE A 192 4.53 -3.07 -14.46
N HIS A 193 4.65 -2.35 -13.34
CA HIS A 193 4.03 -1.03 -13.23
C HIS A 193 4.81 -0.02 -12.36
N GLU A 194 4.55 1.25 -12.61
CA GLU A 194 5.10 2.40 -11.89
C GLU A 194 3.94 3.29 -11.43
N PHE A 195 4.06 3.79 -10.19
CA PHE A 195 3.17 4.81 -9.64
C PHE A 195 3.93 6.10 -9.42
N THR A 196 3.43 7.19 -10.00
CA THR A 196 3.96 8.55 -9.80
C THR A 196 2.84 9.45 -9.28
N ALA A 197 2.95 9.88 -8.03
CA ALA A 197 1.94 10.70 -7.38
C ALA A 197 2.00 12.17 -7.86
N ILE A 198 0.89 12.69 -8.38
CA ILE A 198 0.73 14.09 -8.81
C ILE A 198 0.28 14.95 -7.63
N THR A 199 -0.58 14.40 -6.80
CA THR A 199 -0.95 14.95 -5.48
C THR A 199 -0.65 13.90 -4.40
N PRO A 200 -0.73 14.23 -3.10
CA PRO A 200 -0.57 13.20 -2.07
C PRO A 200 -1.61 12.09 -2.26
N CYS A 201 -1.14 10.86 -2.42
CA CYS A 201 -1.96 9.70 -2.74
C CYS A 201 -1.96 8.65 -1.64
N ALA A 202 -3.06 7.90 -1.57
CA ALA A 202 -3.13 6.66 -0.80
C ALA A 202 -3.65 5.54 -1.73
N VAL A 203 -2.88 4.45 -1.83
CA VAL A 203 -3.21 3.29 -2.67
C VAL A 203 -3.35 2.07 -1.77
N LEU A 204 -4.49 1.39 -1.84
CA LEU A 204 -4.73 0.13 -1.16
C LEU A 204 -4.45 -1.01 -2.13
N ASP A 205 -3.52 -1.88 -1.76
CA ASP A 205 -3.19 -3.08 -2.51
C ASP A 205 -3.57 -4.35 -1.75
N VAL A 206 -4.13 -5.30 -2.50
CA VAL A 206 -4.34 -6.69 -2.10
C VAL A 206 -3.48 -7.55 -3.00
N ILE A 207 -2.43 -8.16 -2.45
CA ILE A 207 -1.40 -8.89 -3.19
C ILE A 207 -1.48 -10.36 -2.81
N GLY A 208 -1.60 -11.26 -3.79
CA GLY A 208 -1.65 -12.69 -3.54
C GLY A 208 -0.90 -13.53 -4.58
N PRO A 209 0.05 -14.39 -4.15
CA PRO A 209 0.71 -14.39 -2.83
C PRO A 209 1.59 -13.13 -2.64
N PRO A 210 2.07 -12.83 -1.42
CA PRO A 210 3.09 -11.80 -1.22
C PRO A 210 4.45 -12.17 -1.85
N TYR A 211 5.31 -11.16 -2.00
CA TYR A 211 6.73 -11.34 -2.32
C TYR A 211 7.42 -12.30 -1.36
N SER A 212 8.33 -13.12 -1.87
CA SER A 212 9.15 -14.06 -1.09
C SER A 212 10.46 -14.34 -1.81
N LYS A 213 11.60 -13.99 -1.20
CA LYS A 213 12.92 -14.32 -1.74
C LYS A 213 13.18 -15.83 -1.73
N GLU A 214 12.64 -16.54 -0.74
CA GLU A 214 12.83 -17.99 -0.58
C GLU A 214 12.14 -18.78 -1.70
N ASP A 215 11.06 -18.21 -2.27
CA ASP A 215 10.28 -18.85 -3.32
C ASP A 215 10.49 -18.20 -4.71
N ASP A 216 11.58 -17.46 -4.90
CA ASP A 216 11.90 -16.79 -6.19
C ASP A 216 10.79 -15.84 -6.68
N ARG A 217 10.16 -15.14 -5.74
CA ARG A 217 9.15 -14.09 -5.98
C ARG A 217 9.63 -12.77 -5.39
N ASP A 218 10.87 -12.39 -5.62
CA ASP A 218 11.35 -11.07 -5.24
C ASP A 218 10.92 -10.01 -6.27
N CYS A 219 11.07 -8.75 -5.87
CA CYS A 219 10.69 -7.62 -6.69
C CYS A 219 11.89 -7.21 -7.54
N SER A 220 11.74 -7.26 -8.86
CA SER A 220 12.71 -6.72 -9.82
C SER A 220 12.28 -5.32 -10.26
N TYR A 221 13.26 -4.44 -10.44
CA TYR A 221 13.05 -3.07 -10.90
C TYR A 221 13.49 -2.92 -12.35
N TYR A 222 12.84 -2.01 -13.06
CA TYR A 222 13.08 -1.81 -14.48
C TYR A 222 13.24 -0.34 -14.83
N LYS A 223 13.97 -0.08 -15.90
CA LYS A 223 13.95 1.18 -16.62
C LYS A 223 13.36 0.93 -18.01
N ASP A 224 12.36 1.71 -18.39
CA ASP A 224 11.80 1.62 -19.73
C ASP A 224 12.52 2.56 -20.71
N HIS A 225 12.64 2.11 -21.96
CA HIS A 225 13.18 2.84 -23.09
C HIS A 225 12.17 2.78 -24.25
N PRO A 226 12.01 3.87 -25.01
CA PRO A 226 11.17 3.88 -26.22
C PRO A 226 11.49 2.73 -27.18
N TYR A 227 10.47 2.18 -27.83
CA TYR A 227 10.67 1.15 -28.86
C TYR A 227 11.63 1.58 -29.97
N THR A 228 11.55 2.86 -30.37
CA THR A 228 12.35 3.49 -31.43
C THR A 228 13.85 3.51 -31.16
N ASP A 229 14.28 3.33 -29.91
CA ASP A 229 15.70 3.33 -29.56
C ASP A 229 16.43 2.10 -30.13
N PHE A 230 15.68 1.05 -30.48
CA PHE A 230 16.20 -0.20 -31.05
C PHE A 230 15.33 -0.72 -32.21
N PRO A 231 15.32 -0.04 -33.37
CA PRO A 231 14.36 -0.27 -34.46
C PRO A 231 14.59 -1.54 -35.29
N ASN A 232 15.56 -2.40 -34.94
CA ASN A 232 15.97 -3.55 -35.75
C ASN A 232 15.01 -4.75 -35.68
N ILE A 233 13.75 -4.51 -35.35
CA ILE A 233 12.77 -5.55 -35.08
C ILE A 233 11.55 -5.30 -35.94
N GLU A 234 11.57 -5.86 -37.15
CA GLU A 234 10.35 -6.03 -37.94
C GLU A 234 9.60 -7.23 -37.35
N ILE A 235 8.61 -6.96 -36.51
CA ILE A 235 7.66 -7.99 -36.09
C ILE A 235 6.51 -7.92 -37.08
N ASP A 236 6.47 -8.84 -38.05
CA ASP A 236 5.41 -8.93 -39.07
C ASP A 236 3.99 -9.03 -38.46
N GLU A 237 3.89 -9.44 -37.19
CA GLU A 237 2.64 -9.53 -36.42
C GLU A 237 2.31 -8.28 -35.59
N VAL A 238 3.23 -7.31 -35.44
CA VAL A 238 2.97 -6.04 -34.74
C VAL A 238 2.57 -4.99 -35.77
N LYS A 239 1.35 -5.12 -36.29
CA LYS A 239 0.64 -4.04 -36.99
C LYS A 239 -0.05 -3.06 -36.02
N GLU A 240 0.20 -3.20 -34.72
CA GLU A 240 -0.22 -2.22 -33.72
C GLU A 240 0.79 -1.07 -33.67
N GLU A 241 0.29 0.15 -33.41
CA GLU A 241 1.08 1.38 -33.37
C GLU A 241 2.34 1.21 -32.50
N ASN A 242 3.52 1.54 -33.06
CA ASN A 242 4.82 1.45 -32.38
C ASN A 242 4.84 2.11 -30.98
N ASP A 243 3.96 3.09 -30.75
CA ASP A 243 3.78 3.79 -29.46
C ASP A 243 3.23 2.90 -28.34
N SER A 244 2.80 1.66 -28.66
CA SER A 244 2.28 0.68 -27.70
C SER A 244 3.33 -0.28 -27.14
N TYR A 245 4.61 -0.15 -27.54
CA TYR A 245 5.70 -1.02 -27.10
C TYR A 245 6.86 -0.23 -26.46
N GLY A 246 7.63 -0.92 -25.61
CA GLY A 246 8.85 -0.38 -25.01
C GLY A 246 9.82 -1.48 -24.60
N TRP A 247 11.09 -1.12 -24.44
CA TRP A 247 12.15 -2.00 -23.96
C TRP A 247 12.32 -1.81 -22.46
N LEU A 248 12.28 -2.90 -21.69
CA LEU A 248 12.56 -2.84 -20.26
C LEU A 248 13.93 -3.44 -19.97
N GLU A 249 14.77 -2.64 -19.32
CA GLU A 249 16.07 -3.01 -18.79
C GLU A 249 15.93 -3.29 -17.29
N GLU A 250 16.33 -4.47 -16.83
CA GLU A 250 16.36 -4.75 -15.39
C GLU A 250 17.49 -3.95 -14.72
N ILE A 251 17.16 -3.28 -13.61
CA ILE A 251 18.08 -2.42 -12.87
C ILE A 251 18.10 -2.78 -11.38
N GLU A 252 19.17 -2.37 -10.69
CA GLU A 252 19.15 -2.39 -9.23
C GLU A 252 18.08 -1.43 -8.69
N MET A 253 17.55 -1.75 -7.50
CA MET A 253 16.59 -0.93 -6.79
C MET A 253 17.07 0.55 -6.71
N PRO A 254 16.35 1.52 -7.29
CA PRO A 254 16.78 2.92 -7.29
C PRO A 254 16.95 3.46 -5.86
N GLN A 255 17.98 4.29 -5.60
CA GLN A 255 18.26 4.78 -4.24
C GLN A 255 17.09 5.58 -3.62
N ASN A 256 16.29 6.24 -4.45
CA ASN A 256 15.10 7.00 -4.05
C ASN A 256 13.84 6.14 -3.84
N SER A 257 13.90 4.84 -4.13
CA SER A 257 12.77 3.90 -4.01
C SER A 257 12.58 3.31 -2.61
N GLN A 258 13.52 3.57 -1.70
CA GLN A 258 13.40 3.13 -0.30
C GLN A 258 12.14 3.72 0.34
N MET A 259 11.31 2.83 0.88
CA MET A 259 10.05 3.17 1.55
C MET A 259 10.17 2.99 3.06
N ASP A 260 9.57 3.92 3.82
CA ASP A 260 9.52 3.81 5.27
C ASP A 260 8.25 3.05 5.71
N ARG A 261 8.41 1.99 6.51
CA ARG A 261 7.27 1.28 7.11
C ARG A 261 6.68 2.08 8.27
N ILE A 262 5.36 2.24 8.29
CA ILE A 262 4.61 2.85 9.40
C ILE A 262 3.55 1.89 9.95
N GLU A 263 3.23 2.05 11.23
CA GLU A 263 2.21 1.25 11.91
C GLU A 263 0.80 1.57 11.39
N TYR A 264 -0.03 0.54 11.24
CA TYR A 264 -1.42 0.71 10.82
C TYR A 264 -2.27 1.14 12.02
N MET A 265 -2.76 2.38 11.98
CA MET A 265 -3.55 2.98 13.05
C MET A 265 -5.06 3.04 12.75
N GLY A 266 -5.50 2.38 11.67
CA GLY A 266 -6.90 2.34 11.27
C GLY A 266 -7.71 1.25 12.01
N PRO A 267 -8.96 1.01 11.60
CA PRO A 267 -9.82 0.02 12.24
C PRO A 267 -9.26 -1.41 12.16
N PRO A 268 -9.34 -2.19 13.24
CA PRO A 268 -8.77 -3.54 13.26
C PRO A 268 -9.55 -4.49 12.34
N ILE A 269 -8.86 -5.44 11.73
CA ILE A 269 -9.50 -6.62 11.13
C ILE A 269 -9.67 -7.69 12.21
N ILE A 270 -10.82 -8.36 12.20
CA ILE A 270 -11.07 -9.49 13.10
C ILE A 270 -10.77 -10.78 12.35
N ASP A 271 -9.62 -11.38 12.66
CA ASP A 271 -9.29 -12.73 12.20
C ASP A 271 -9.84 -13.76 13.20
N HIS A 272 -11.07 -14.22 12.96
CA HIS A 272 -11.52 -15.45 13.56
C HIS A 272 -10.72 -16.57 12.89
N LYS A 273 -9.60 -16.99 13.50
CA LYS A 273 -9.08 -18.32 13.26
C LYS A 273 -10.28 -19.25 13.46
N MET A 274 -10.71 -19.94 12.41
CA MET A 274 -11.61 -21.06 12.56
C MET A 274 -10.87 -21.98 13.53
N TYR A 275 -11.36 -22.08 14.77
CA TYR A 275 -10.87 -23.10 15.68
C TYR A 275 -11.05 -24.40 14.92
N SER A 276 -9.93 -24.98 14.48
CA SER A 276 -9.89 -26.39 14.12
C SER A 276 -10.35 -27.10 15.38
N ILE A 277 -11.60 -27.55 15.38
CA ILE A 277 -12.10 -28.43 16.43
C ILE A 277 -11.21 -29.68 16.32
N PRO A 278 -10.54 -30.09 17.41
CA PRO A 278 -9.61 -31.22 17.40
C PRO A 278 -10.29 -32.53 16.98
#